data_AF-A0A0H4BGJ0-F1
#
_entry.id   AF-A0A0H4BGJ0-F1
#
_cell.length_a   1.000
_cell.length_b   1.000
_cell.length_c   1.000
_cell.angle_alpha   90.00
_cell.angle_beta   90.00
_cell.angle_gamma   90.00
#
_symmetry.space_group_name_H-M   'P 1'
#
loop_
_entity.id
_entity.type
_entity.pdbx_description
1 polymer ?
#
loop_
_entity_poly.entity_id
_entity_poly.type
_entity_poly.pdbx_seq_one_letter_code
_entity_poly.pdbx_strand_id
1 'polypeptide(L)'
;MTQSSCQTCVHCTPPAATGSGWCRLRRLSVHAELANQVFCHHWTCRPPSLPELNLQEPLLIPLDRQLDFCDSMQTSDQDSEVTVRL
;
A
#
# COMPACT_ATOMS: atom_id res chain seq x y z
N MET A 1 -10.68 -13.69 -6.35
CA MET A 1 -9.74 -12.58 -6.61
C MET A 1 -10.56 -11.31 -6.76
N THR A 2 -10.24 -10.24 -6.04
CA THR A 2 -10.95 -8.96 -6.16
C THR A 2 -10.41 -8.17 -7.35
N GLN A 3 -11.30 -7.70 -8.23
CA GLN A 3 -10.92 -6.91 -9.41
C GLN A 3 -10.58 -5.46 -9.02
N SER A 4 -9.64 -4.84 -9.74
CA SER A 4 -9.32 -3.41 -9.59
C SER A 4 -10.46 -2.52 -10.08
N SER A 5 -11.06 -1.75 -9.17
CA SER A 5 -12.17 -0.84 -9.46
C SER A 5 -12.19 0.34 -8.48
N CYS A 6 -12.97 1.37 -8.78
CA CYS A 6 -13.22 2.47 -7.85
C CYS A 6 -13.80 1.98 -6.51
N GLN A 7 -14.53 0.87 -6.48
CA GLN A 7 -15.04 0.24 -5.26
C GLN A 7 -13.90 -0.25 -4.36
N THR A 8 -12.88 -0.87 -4.96
CA THR A 8 -11.71 -1.44 -4.26
C THR A 8 -10.57 -0.44 -4.04
N CYS A 9 -10.72 0.80 -4.50
CA CYS A 9 -9.72 1.86 -4.34
C CYS A 9 -9.74 2.50 -2.93
N VAL A 10 -8.58 2.70 -2.34
CA VAL A 10 -8.42 3.37 -1.03
C VAL A 10 -8.88 4.84 -1.04
N HIS A 11 -8.81 5.50 -2.20
CA HIS A 11 -9.17 6.92 -2.33
C HIS A 11 -10.67 7.14 -2.47
N CYS A 12 -11.45 6.09 -2.73
CA CYS A 12 -12.88 6.18 -2.94
C CYS A 12 -13.67 5.86 -1.66
N THR A 13 -14.71 6.65 -1.41
CA THR A 13 -15.79 6.27 -0.49
C THR A 13 -16.81 5.45 -1.30
N PRO A 14 -17.08 4.20 -0.93
CA PRO A 14 -18.02 3.37 -1.67
C PRO A 14 -19.44 3.94 -1.60
N PRO A 15 -20.23 3.85 -2.69
CA PRO A 15 -21.63 4.24 -2.69
C PRO A 15 -22.47 3.34 -1.77
N ALA A 16 -23.53 3.90 -1.19
CA ALA A 16 -24.65 3.11 -0.66
C ALA A 16 -25.41 2.41 -1.81
N ALA A 17 -26.25 1.42 -1.52
CA ALA A 17 -26.87 0.51 -2.50
C ALA A 17 -27.52 1.20 -3.73
N THR A 18 -28.03 2.42 -3.59
CA THR A 18 -28.66 3.20 -4.67
C THR A 18 -28.10 4.61 -4.79
N GLY A 19 -26.84 4.82 -4.38
CA GLY A 19 -26.22 6.14 -4.28
C GLY A 19 -25.03 6.39 -5.21
N SER A 20 -24.36 7.49 -4.95
CA SER A 20 -23.03 7.78 -5.48
C SER A 20 -22.00 7.75 -4.36
N GLY A 21 -20.83 7.22 -4.68
CA GLY A 21 -19.62 7.32 -3.88
C GLY A 21 -18.85 8.57 -4.26
N TRP A 22 -17.67 8.74 -3.66
CA TRP A 22 -16.82 9.90 -3.88
C TRP A 22 -15.37 9.50 -4.03
N CYS A 23 -14.71 9.94 -5.11
CA CYS A 23 -13.28 9.80 -5.26
C CYS A 23 -12.57 11.03 -4.66
N ARG A 24 -11.88 10.86 -3.53
CA ARG A 24 -11.20 11.96 -2.84
C ARG A 24 -10.03 12.54 -3.63
N LEU A 25 -9.33 11.69 -4.38
CA LEU A 25 -8.15 12.10 -5.15
C LEU A 25 -8.52 12.92 -6.40
N ARG A 26 -9.51 12.47 -7.17
CA ARG A 26 -9.99 13.20 -8.36
C ARG A 26 -11.08 14.23 -8.04
N ARG A 27 -11.60 14.25 -6.82
CA ARG A 27 -12.67 15.14 -6.32
C ARG A 27 -13.93 15.09 -7.20
N LEU A 28 -14.43 13.87 -7.44
CA LEU A 28 -15.63 13.64 -8.26
C LEU A 28 -16.56 12.58 -7.68
N SER A 29 -17.84 12.67 -8.04
CA SER A 29 -18.86 11.68 -7.71
C SER A 29 -18.71 10.43 -8.59
N VAL A 30 -18.88 9.25 -7.99
CA VAL A 30 -18.80 7.96 -8.68
C VAL A 30 -20.11 7.21 -8.46
N HIS A 31 -20.92 7.04 -9.51
CA HIS A 31 -22.17 6.28 -9.40
C HIS A 31 -21.92 4.79 -9.05
N ALA A 32 -22.83 4.19 -8.28
CA ALA A 32 -22.74 2.79 -7.84
C ALA A 32 -22.49 1.80 -8.97
N GLU A 33 -23.18 1.97 -10.10
CA GLU A 33 -23.04 1.10 -11.27
C GLU A 33 -21.64 1.13 -11.88
N LEU A 34 -20.99 2.29 -11.86
CA LEU A 34 -19.65 2.48 -12.40
C LEU A 34 -18.57 2.07 -11.41
N ALA A 35 -18.82 2.22 -10.11
CA ALA A 35 -17.82 2.00 -9.06
C ALA A 35 -17.15 0.62 -9.15
N ASN A 36 -17.88 -0.40 -9.61
CA ASN A 36 -17.38 -1.77 -9.70
C ASN A 36 -16.71 -2.10 -11.04
N GLN A 37 -16.90 -1.26 -12.07
CA GLN A 37 -16.47 -1.53 -13.45
C GLN A 37 -15.29 -0.68 -13.90
N VAL A 38 -15.12 0.52 -13.34
CA VAL A 38 -14.08 1.47 -13.78
C VAL A 38 -13.07 1.74 -12.68
N PHE A 39 -11.86 2.11 -13.09
CA PHE A 39 -10.84 2.70 -12.24
C PHE A 39 -10.10 3.79 -13.01
N CYS A 40 -9.29 4.58 -12.30
CA CYS A 40 -8.39 5.56 -12.91
C CYS A 40 -6.94 5.14 -12.67
N HIS A 41 -5.99 5.76 -13.38
CA HIS A 41 -4.56 5.48 -13.25
C HIS A 41 -3.99 5.64 -11.83
N HIS A 42 -4.72 6.28 -10.93
CA HIS A 42 -4.36 6.44 -9.52
C HIS A 42 -5.02 5.41 -8.61
N TRP A 43 -5.47 4.28 -9.15
CA TRP A 43 -6.04 3.22 -8.36
C TRP A 43 -4.98 2.61 -7.44
N THR A 44 -5.34 2.51 -6.17
CA THR A 44 -4.49 1.92 -5.14
C THR A 44 -5.34 1.00 -4.29
N CYS A 45 -4.86 -0.23 -4.05
CA CYS A 45 -5.53 -1.22 -3.21
C CYS A 45 -5.85 -0.66 -1.83
N ARG A 46 -7.01 -1.01 -1.27
CA ARG A 46 -7.26 -0.79 0.17
C ARG A 46 -6.27 -1.63 1.00
N PRO A 47 -5.65 -1.05 2.05
CA PRO A 47 -4.83 -1.83 2.95
C PRO A 47 -5.72 -2.87 3.67
N PRO A 48 -5.16 -4.04 4.03
CA PRO A 48 -5.87 -5.00 4.85
C PRO A 48 -6.20 -4.38 6.22
N SER A 49 -7.31 -4.81 6.83
CA SER A 49 -7.59 -4.46 8.21
C SER A 49 -6.56 -5.13 9.11
N LEU A 50 -5.92 -4.34 9.97
CA LEU A 50 -5.15 -4.91 11.06
C LEU A 50 -6.12 -5.54 12.07
N PRO A 51 -5.75 -6.66 12.72
CA PRO A 51 -6.53 -7.18 13.83
C PRO A 51 -6.66 -6.12 14.92
N GLU A 52 -7.84 -6.01 15.53
CA GLU A 52 -8.03 -5.12 16.67
C GLU A 52 -7.15 -5.58 17.83
N LEU A 53 -6.15 -4.78 18.20
CA LEU A 53 -5.34 -5.05 19.38
C LEU A 53 -6.20 -4.74 20.60
N ASN A 54 -6.52 -5.76 21.37
CA ASN A 54 -7.18 -5.57 22.66
C ASN A 54 -6.15 -5.01 23.66
N LEU A 55 -6.07 -3.68 23.76
CA LEU A 55 -5.12 -2.95 24.60
C LEU A 55 -5.50 -2.98 26.10
N GLN A 56 -6.36 -3.91 26.54
CA GLN A 56 -6.70 -4.08 27.95
C GLN A 56 -5.51 -4.53 28.81
N GLU A 57 -4.44 -5.04 28.19
CA GLU A 57 -3.18 -5.34 28.86
C GLU A 57 -2.12 -4.33 28.40
N PRO A 58 -1.44 -3.60 29.30
CA PRO A 58 -0.38 -2.68 28.93
C PRO A 58 0.76 -3.49 28.29
N LEU A 59 0.84 -3.42 26.97
CA LEU A 59 1.94 -4.01 26.21
C LEU A 59 3.21 -3.24 26.56
N LEU A 60 4.00 -3.77 27.51
CA LEU A 60 5.35 -3.30 27.82
C LEU A 60 6.31 -3.71 26.68
N ILE A 61 5.99 -3.32 25.45
CA ILE A 61 6.88 -3.49 24.30
C ILE A 61 7.85 -2.30 24.35
N PRO A 62 9.17 -2.55 24.48
CA PRO A 62 10.16 -1.48 24.37
C PRO A 62 10.07 -0.87 22.97
N LEU A 63 9.52 0.34 22.89
CA LEU A 63 9.23 1.04 21.64
C LEU A 63 10.50 1.51 20.91
N ASP A 64 11.63 1.57 21.62
CA ASP A 64 12.91 2.14 21.15
C ASP A 64 13.87 1.13 20.49
N ARG A 65 13.42 -0.07 20.13
CA ARG A 65 14.25 -0.99 19.33
C ARG A 65 14.25 -0.55 17.85
N GLN A 66 15.08 0.42 17.54
CA GLN A 66 15.42 0.79 16.17
C GLN A 66 16.13 -0.39 15.50
N LEU A 67 15.65 -0.82 14.33
CA LEU A 67 16.29 -1.87 13.54
C LEU A 67 17.46 -1.27 12.76
N ASP A 68 18.69 -1.54 13.18
CA ASP A 68 19.89 -1.13 12.45
C ASP A 68 20.08 -2.01 11.21
N PHE A 69 19.86 -1.43 10.02
CA PHE A 69 19.98 -2.13 8.72
C PHE A 69 21.42 -2.18 8.18
N CYS A 70 22.42 -1.71 8.94
CA CYS A 70 23.77 -1.46 8.41
C CYS A 70 24.64 -2.71 8.20
N ASP A 71 24.21 -3.91 8.58
CA ASP A 71 25.10 -5.09 8.63
C ASP A 71 24.90 -6.09 7.47
N SER A 72 24.66 -5.60 6.24
CA SER A 72 24.53 -6.50 5.07
C SER A 72 25.18 -6.01 3.78
N MET A 73 26.03 -4.98 3.81
CA MET A 73 26.97 -4.75 2.70
C MET A 73 28.29 -5.47 3.00
N GLN A 74 28.27 -6.81 2.97
CA GLN A 74 29.51 -7.58 2.86
C GLN A 74 30.15 -7.25 1.51
N THR A 75 31.28 -6.55 1.60
CA THR A 75 32.24 -6.26 0.55
C THR A 75 32.55 -7.53 -0.24
N SER A 76 31.94 -7.66 -1.42
CA SER A 76 32.40 -8.60 -2.44
C SER A 76 33.52 -7.93 -3.22
N ASP A 77 34.69 -7.80 -2.59
CA ASP A 77 35.94 -7.59 -3.31
C ASP A 77 36.27 -8.91 -4.03
N GLN A 78 35.62 -9.12 -5.17
CA GLN A 78 36.02 -10.17 -6.09
C GLN A 78 36.61 -9.50 -7.33
N ASP A 79 37.94 -9.40 -7.26
CA ASP A 79 38.91 -9.17 -8.33
C ASP A 79 38.29 -9.22 -9.75
N SER A 80 37.96 -8.06 -10.29
CA SER A 80 37.77 -7.90 -11.74
C SER A 80 39.09 -7.41 -12.30
N GLU A 81 39.95 -8.34 -12.69
CA GLU A 81 41.10 -8.08 -13.55
C GLU A 81 40.59 -7.45 -14.87
N VAL A 82 40.57 -6.12 -14.94
CA VAL A 82 40.31 -5.40 -16.18
C VAL A 82 41.61 -5.39 -16.98
N THR A 83 41.72 -6.31 -17.94
CA THR A 83 42.81 -6.25 -18.92
C THR A 83 42.55 -5.05 -19.84
N VAL A 84 43.24 -3.94 -19.57
CA VAL A 84 43.35 -2.81 -20.50
C VAL A 84 44.25 -3.25 -21.64
N ARG A 85 43.68 -3.45 -22.84
CA ARG A 85 44.46 -3.59 -24.07
C ARG A 85 44.69 -2.18 -24.64
N LEU A 86 45.94 -1.76 -24.62
CA LEU A 86 46.44 -0.58 -25.35
C LEU A 86 46.41 -0.82 -26.85
#